data_AF-A0A6G0HD10-F1
#
_entry.id   AF-A0A6G0HD10-F1
#
_cell.length_a   1.000
_cell.length_b   1.000
_cell.length_c   1.000
_cell.angle_alpha   90.00
_cell.angle_beta   90.00
_cell.angle_gamma   90.00
#
_symmetry.space_group_name_H-M   'P 1'
#
loop_
_entity.id
_entity.type
_entity.pdbx_description
1 polymer ?
#
loop_
_entity_poly.entity_id
_entity_poly.type
_entity_poly.pdbx_seq_one_letter_code
_entity_poly.pdbx_strand_id
1 'polypeptide(L)'
;MVFEGTKLHLRAVRDIKPEEELTISYIETLSLTEDRQRQLEDQYHFICHCQHCDSQDKDGLMLSGGESTWRLLKEALPRLEALKAESNWQTLLQSCSHLLSTVDVYRQYYPDPHPVHGVQLMRVGKLQHYLEHIEDALDTFKQAYQIIKLTHGDDHPMTTDLLMKMEECRTEMDQQSSG
;
A
#
# COMPACT_ATOMS: atom_id res chain seq x y z
N MET A 1 6.40 4.08 -10.02
CA MET A 1 5.84 5.18 -10.84
C MET A 1 4.53 5.62 -10.23
N VAL A 2 4.19 6.91 -10.33
CA VAL A 2 2.96 7.50 -9.76
C VAL A 2 2.41 8.52 -10.76
N PHE A 3 1.08 8.63 -10.86
CA PHE A 3 0.42 9.63 -11.69
C PHE A 3 -0.20 10.76 -10.85
N GLU A 4 -0.04 11.99 -11.31
CA GLU A 4 -0.72 13.18 -10.81
C GLU A 4 -1.48 13.82 -11.98
N GLY A 5 -2.78 13.50 -12.09
CA GLY A 5 -3.56 13.83 -13.28
C GLY A 5 -2.95 13.17 -14.53
N THR A 6 -2.52 13.97 -15.50
CA THR A 6 -1.85 13.49 -16.73
C THR A 6 -0.32 13.43 -16.62
N LYS A 7 0.25 13.83 -15.48
CA LYS A 7 1.70 13.86 -15.25
C LYS A 7 2.18 12.56 -14.62
N LEU A 8 3.18 11.92 -15.23
CA LEU A 8 3.85 10.73 -14.67
C LEU A 8 5.11 11.14 -13.92
N HIS A 9 5.21 10.68 -12.68
CA HIS A 9 6.38 10.84 -11.82
C HIS A 9 7.11 9.51 -11.67
N LEU A 10 8.39 9.51 -12.03
CA LEU A 10 9.30 8.37 -11.84
C LEU A 10 10.30 8.71 -10.73
N ARG A 11 10.41 7.84 -9.72
CA ARG A 11 11.27 8.03 -8.55
C ARG A 11 12.00 6.75 -8.22
N ALA A 12 13.25 6.87 -7.77
CA ALA A 12 13.99 5.77 -7.19
C ALA A 12 13.39 5.42 -5.82
N VAL A 13 13.17 4.12 -5.59
CA VAL A 13 12.62 3.57 -4.32
C VAL A 13 13.69 2.89 -3.46
N ARG A 14 14.93 2.89 -3.94
CA ARG A 14 16.13 2.33 -3.30
C ARG A 14 17.35 3.07 -3.84
N ASP A 15 18.49 2.88 -3.20
CA ASP A 15 19.77 3.34 -3.74
C ASP A 15 20.09 2.63 -5.05
N ILE A 16 20.68 3.37 -6.00
CA ILE A 16 21.04 2.91 -7.34
C ILE A 16 22.50 3.29 -7.58
N LYS A 17 23.33 2.30 -7.89
CA LYS A 17 24.75 2.55 -8.19
C LYS A 17 24.92 3.13 -9.60
N PRO A 18 26.01 3.86 -9.88
CA PRO A 18 26.33 4.23 -11.24
C PRO A 18 26.34 3.01 -12.16
N GLU A 19 25.79 3.15 -13.37
CA GLU A 19 25.67 2.10 -14.40
C GLU A 19 24.69 0.97 -14.08
N GLU A 20 24.01 1.01 -12.94
CA GLU A 20 22.94 0.07 -12.64
C GLU A 20 21.68 0.36 -13.47
N GLU A 21 21.06 -0.69 -14.01
CA GLU A 21 19.85 -0.58 -14.82
C GLU A 21 18.65 -0.06 -14.01
N LEU A 22 17.95 0.93 -14.56
CA LEU A 22 16.72 1.46 -14.00
C LEU A 22 15.55 0.58 -14.42
N THR A 23 14.88 -0.05 -13.47
CA THR A 23 13.76 -0.96 -13.74
C THR A 23 12.47 -0.47 -13.08
N ILE A 24 11.34 -0.72 -13.76
CA ILE A 24 9.99 -0.59 -13.21
C ILE A 24 9.19 -1.84 -13.58
N SER A 25 8.18 -2.21 -12.78
CA SER A 25 7.24 -3.25 -13.17
C SER A 25 6.19 -2.70 -14.14
N TYR A 26 5.95 -3.40 -15.24
CA TYR A 26 4.89 -3.07 -16.21
C TYR A 26 3.55 -3.68 -15.84
N ILE A 27 3.57 -4.71 -15.01
CA ILE A 27 2.41 -5.51 -14.63
C ILE A 27 2.25 -5.53 -13.11
N GLU A 28 1.08 -6.01 -12.68
CA GLU A 28 0.82 -6.28 -11.28
C GLU A 28 1.75 -7.39 -10.78
N THR A 29 2.49 -7.14 -9.70
CA THR A 29 3.43 -8.12 -9.14
C THR A 29 2.75 -9.08 -8.17
N LEU A 30 1.52 -8.78 -7.71
CA LEU A 30 0.66 -9.69 -6.97
C LEU A 30 -0.08 -10.69 -7.86
N SER A 31 0.66 -11.52 -8.58
CA SER A 31 0.09 -12.60 -9.38
C SER A 31 1.06 -13.77 -9.42
N LEU A 32 0.57 -14.97 -9.70
CA LEU A 32 1.43 -16.15 -9.83
C LEU A 32 2.47 -15.94 -10.92
N THR A 33 3.61 -16.61 -10.83
CA THR A 33 4.67 -16.49 -11.84
C THR A 33 4.14 -16.86 -13.22
N GLU A 34 3.28 -17.87 -13.31
CA GLU A 34 2.61 -18.24 -14.57
C GLU A 34 1.79 -17.08 -15.15
N ASP A 35 0.94 -16.44 -14.34
CA ASP A 35 0.12 -15.30 -14.77
C ASP A 35 0.98 -14.11 -15.21
N ARG A 36 2.06 -13.83 -14.46
CA ARG A 36 3.01 -12.77 -14.80
C ARG A 36 3.70 -13.05 -16.13
N GLN A 37 4.21 -14.26 -16.33
CA GLN A 37 4.87 -14.65 -17.58
C GLN A 37 3.90 -14.56 -18.76
N ARG A 38 2.69 -15.09 -18.60
CA ARG A 38 1.65 -15.01 -19.63
C ARG A 38 1.35 -13.56 -20.02
N GLN A 39 1.13 -12.68 -19.04
CA GLN A 39 0.82 -11.28 -19.35
C GLN A 39 2.01 -10.57 -20.04
N LEU A 40 3.24 -10.84 -19.60
CA LEU A 40 4.43 -10.25 -20.20
C LEU A 40 4.67 -10.77 -21.63
N GLU A 41 4.46 -12.05 -21.87
CA GLU A 41 4.58 -12.65 -23.20
C GLU A 41 3.48 -12.18 -24.15
N ASP A 42 2.22 -12.13 -23.69
CA ASP A 42 1.08 -11.74 -24.51
C ASP A 42 1.10 -10.26 -24.89
N GLN A 43 1.49 -9.36 -23.97
CA GLN A 43 1.43 -7.90 -24.18
C GLN A 43 2.75 -7.27 -24.59
N TYR A 44 3.87 -7.79 -24.08
CA TYR A 44 5.20 -7.19 -24.23
C TYR A 44 6.18 -8.13 -24.94
N HIS A 45 5.75 -9.35 -25.28
CA HIS A 45 6.48 -10.32 -26.12
C HIS A 45 7.87 -10.68 -25.59
N PHE A 46 8.01 -10.83 -24.27
CA PHE A 46 9.22 -11.34 -23.65
C PHE A 46 8.93 -12.27 -22.46
N ILE A 47 9.90 -13.11 -22.13
CA ILE A 47 9.89 -13.97 -20.94
C ILE A 47 10.78 -13.32 -19.88
N CYS A 48 10.27 -13.20 -18.66
CA CYS A 48 10.97 -12.57 -17.56
C CYS A 48 11.88 -13.56 -16.84
N HIS A 49 13.16 -13.22 -16.68
CA HIS A 49 14.16 -13.99 -15.93
C HIS A 49 14.65 -13.25 -14.69
N CYS A 50 13.76 -12.51 -14.03
CA CYS A 50 14.09 -11.90 -12.76
C CYS A 50 14.18 -12.97 -11.66
N GLN A 51 14.89 -12.66 -10.57
CA GLN A 51 15.05 -13.57 -9.44
C GLN A 51 13.73 -14.20 -8.98
N HIS A 52 12.63 -13.43 -8.94
CA HIS A 52 11.31 -13.92 -8.51
C HIS A 52 10.64 -14.88 -9.49
N CYS A 53 10.82 -14.69 -10.80
CA CYS A 53 10.27 -15.61 -11.79
C CYS A 53 11.06 -16.91 -11.89
N ASP A 54 12.38 -16.84 -11.68
CA ASP A 54 13.25 -18.01 -11.72
C ASP A 54 13.15 -18.85 -10.43
N SER A 55 12.97 -18.22 -9.26
CA SER A 55 12.85 -18.92 -7.98
C SER A 55 11.47 -19.53 -7.75
N GLN A 56 10.40 -18.89 -8.22
CA GLN A 56 8.99 -19.20 -7.90
C GLN A 56 8.71 -19.33 -6.39
N ASP A 57 9.60 -18.83 -5.55
CA ASP A 57 9.58 -18.97 -4.08
C ASP A 57 8.32 -18.36 -3.47
N LYS A 58 7.81 -17.31 -4.11
CA LYS A 58 6.61 -16.58 -3.72
C LYS A 58 5.32 -17.25 -4.19
N ASP A 59 5.34 -18.07 -5.24
CA ASP A 59 4.15 -18.77 -5.74
C ASP A 59 3.68 -19.82 -4.73
N GLY A 60 4.65 -20.52 -4.12
CA GLY A 60 4.39 -21.44 -3.01
C GLY A 60 3.58 -20.77 -1.92
N LEU A 61 3.92 -19.55 -1.50
CA LEU A 61 3.17 -18.79 -0.51
C LEU A 61 1.79 -18.33 -1.01
N MET A 62 1.66 -17.94 -2.29
CA MET A 62 0.37 -17.55 -2.89
C MET A 62 -0.61 -18.74 -2.94
N LEU A 63 -0.06 -19.95 -3.04
CA LEU A 63 -0.80 -21.21 -3.11
C LEU A 63 -0.91 -21.93 -1.75
N SER A 64 0.03 -21.72 -0.82
CA SER A 64 0.11 -22.38 0.50
C SER A 64 -0.48 -21.53 1.62
N GLY A 65 -0.56 -20.21 1.46
CA GLY A 65 -1.44 -19.36 2.24
C GLY A 65 -2.84 -19.52 1.68
N GLY A 66 -3.60 -20.45 2.27
CA GLY A 66 -4.80 -21.04 1.70
C GLY A 66 -5.69 -20.06 0.93
N GLU A 67 -6.33 -20.57 -0.11
CA GLU A 67 -7.34 -19.91 -0.93
C GLU A 67 -8.27 -18.94 -0.16
N SER A 68 -8.50 -19.19 1.13
CA SER A 68 -9.13 -18.30 2.11
C SER A 68 -8.49 -16.91 2.28
N THR A 69 -7.17 -16.74 2.39
CA THR A 69 -6.54 -15.43 2.67
C THR A 69 -6.59 -14.49 1.45
N TRP A 70 -6.36 -15.03 0.25
CA TRP A 70 -6.52 -14.26 -0.99
C TRP A 70 -8.00 -13.97 -1.30
N ARG A 71 -8.90 -14.96 -1.08
CA ARG A 71 -10.34 -14.71 -1.12
C ARG A 71 -10.75 -13.64 -0.13
N LEU A 72 -10.20 -13.62 1.10
CA LEU A 72 -10.48 -12.58 2.08
C LEU A 72 -10.10 -11.18 1.57
N LEU A 73 -8.95 -11.01 0.92
CA LEU A 73 -8.57 -9.74 0.29
C LEU A 73 -9.52 -9.35 -0.87
N LYS A 74 -9.87 -10.32 -1.73
CA LYS A 74 -10.73 -10.11 -2.90
C LYS A 74 -12.20 -9.86 -2.53
N GLU A 75 -12.68 -10.50 -1.47
CA GLU A 75 -14.03 -10.34 -0.88
C GLU A 75 -14.11 -9.12 0.04
N ALA A 76 -12.99 -8.76 0.68
CA ALA A 76 -12.92 -7.58 1.52
C ALA A 76 -13.22 -6.32 0.72
N LEU A 77 -12.69 -6.16 -0.50
CA LEU A 77 -12.90 -4.94 -1.29
C LEU A 77 -14.40 -4.60 -1.50
N PRO A 78 -15.25 -5.51 -2.02
CA PRO A 78 -16.70 -5.29 -2.07
C PRO A 78 -17.33 -5.02 -0.70
N ARG A 79 -16.86 -5.71 0.35
CA ARG A 79 -17.37 -5.53 1.72
C ARG A 79 -17.01 -4.17 2.32
N LEU A 80 -15.82 -3.65 2.02
CA LEU A 80 -15.39 -2.31 2.44
C LEU A 80 -16.26 -1.23 1.79
N GLU A 81 -16.60 -1.37 0.51
CA GLU A 81 -17.52 -0.45 -0.17
C GLU A 81 -18.94 -0.51 0.42
N ALA A 82 -19.45 -1.71 0.76
CA ALA A 82 -20.73 -1.87 1.43
C ALA A 82 -20.74 -1.23 2.83
N LEU A 83 -19.72 -1.51 3.66
CA LEU A 83 -19.58 -0.92 5.00
C LEU A 83 -19.48 0.61 4.97
N LYS A 84 -18.81 1.14 3.94
CA LYS A 84 -18.75 2.58 3.69
C LYS A 84 -20.12 3.15 3.33
N ALA A 85 -20.92 2.46 2.51
CA ALA A 85 -22.28 2.87 2.19
C ALA A 85 -23.22 2.82 3.40
N GLU A 86 -23.04 1.85 4.28
CA GLU A 86 -23.80 1.69 5.53
C GLU A 86 -23.31 2.60 6.68
N SER A 87 -22.24 3.37 6.48
CA SER A 87 -21.63 4.23 7.52
C SER A 87 -21.20 3.46 8.78
N ASN A 88 -20.87 2.17 8.66
CA ASN A 88 -20.41 1.35 9.79
C ASN A 88 -18.88 1.48 9.95
N TRP A 89 -18.46 2.66 10.41
CA TRP A 89 -17.06 3.08 10.42
C TRP A 89 -16.18 2.25 11.37
N GLN A 90 -16.68 1.81 12.53
CA GLN A 90 -15.89 0.94 13.42
C GLN A 90 -15.58 -0.41 12.76
N THR A 91 -16.59 -1.05 12.16
CA THR A 91 -16.40 -2.34 11.49
C THR A 91 -15.53 -2.18 10.24
N LEU A 92 -15.66 -1.05 9.54
CA LEU A 92 -14.79 -0.70 8.41
C LEU A 92 -13.34 -0.54 8.87
N LEU A 93 -13.07 0.19 9.96
CA LEU A 93 -11.74 0.31 10.53
C LEU A 93 -11.17 -1.05 10.93
N GLN A 94 -11.92 -1.86 11.66
CA GLN A 94 -11.45 -3.19 12.07
C GLN A 94 -11.12 -4.07 10.86
N SER A 95 -11.95 -4.01 9.80
CA SER A 95 -11.71 -4.75 8.55
C SER A 95 -10.45 -4.25 7.84
N CYS A 96 -10.28 -2.93 7.71
CA CYS A 96 -9.09 -2.31 7.12
C CYS A 96 -7.81 -2.59 7.91
N SER A 97 -7.86 -2.48 9.23
CA SER A 97 -6.72 -2.79 10.11
C SER A 97 -6.36 -4.27 10.08
N HIS A 98 -7.36 -5.17 10.00
CA HIS A 98 -7.11 -6.59 9.84
C HIS A 98 -6.47 -6.91 8.49
N LEU A 99 -6.95 -6.27 7.41
CA LEU A 99 -6.32 -6.34 6.09
C LEU A 99 -4.87 -5.82 6.15
N LEU A 100 -4.62 -4.73 6.88
CA LEU A 100 -3.28 -4.20 7.12
C LEU A 100 -2.42 -5.06 8.05
N SER A 101 -3.00 -5.91 8.91
CA SER A 101 -2.23 -6.82 9.78
C SER A 101 -1.93 -8.16 9.11
N THR A 102 -2.76 -8.57 8.14
CA THR A 102 -2.48 -9.71 7.26
C THR A 102 -1.43 -9.36 6.18
N VAL A 103 -0.98 -8.10 6.15
CA VAL A 103 0.08 -7.53 5.27
C VAL A 103 1.46 -8.13 5.47
N ASP A 104 1.74 -8.99 6.44
CA ASP A 104 3.04 -9.71 6.41
C ASP A 104 3.22 -10.48 5.09
N VAL A 105 2.12 -11.01 4.55
CA VAL A 105 2.07 -11.63 3.22
C VAL A 105 2.20 -10.55 2.11
N TYR A 106 1.54 -9.40 2.26
CA TYR A 106 1.57 -8.30 1.29
C TYR A 106 2.95 -7.61 1.20
N ARG A 107 3.68 -7.45 2.31
CA ARG A 107 5.08 -6.97 2.38
C ARG A 107 6.06 -7.96 1.77
N GLN A 108 5.77 -9.27 1.85
CA GLN A 108 6.57 -10.27 1.16
C GLN A 108 6.46 -10.15 -0.36
N TYR A 109 5.33 -9.66 -0.89
CA TYR A 109 5.15 -9.49 -2.33
C TYR A 109 5.47 -8.09 -2.86
N TYR A 110 5.03 -7.04 -2.16
CA TYR A 110 5.47 -5.67 -2.38
C TYR A 110 6.47 -5.28 -1.31
N PRO A 111 7.77 -5.50 -1.56
CA PRO A 111 8.78 -4.99 -0.64
C PRO A 111 8.63 -3.47 -0.56
N ASP A 112 8.57 -2.98 0.68
CA ASP A 112 8.55 -1.55 0.92
C ASP A 112 9.85 -0.90 0.43
N PRO A 113 9.79 0.34 -0.07
CA PRO A 113 8.60 1.20 -0.12
C PRO A 113 7.76 1.00 -1.40
N HIS A 114 6.49 0.62 -1.24
CA HIS A 114 5.53 0.49 -2.36
C HIS A 114 4.40 1.54 -2.30
N PRO A 115 4.08 2.26 -3.40
CA PRO A 115 3.10 3.35 -3.38
C PRO A 115 1.73 2.94 -2.83
N VAL A 116 1.22 1.77 -3.24
CA VAL A 116 -0.10 1.28 -2.83
C VAL A 116 -0.18 1.10 -1.31
N HIS A 117 0.89 0.62 -0.68
CA HIS A 117 0.91 0.41 0.77
C HIS A 117 0.78 1.74 1.52
N GLY A 118 1.53 2.77 1.10
CA GLY A 118 1.40 4.13 1.65
C GLY A 118 -0.02 4.69 1.53
N VAL A 119 -0.69 4.46 0.39
CA VAL A 119 -2.08 4.89 0.17
C VAL A 119 -3.06 4.16 1.11
N GLN A 120 -2.87 2.85 1.34
CA GLN A 120 -3.74 2.10 2.27
C GLN A 120 -3.55 2.55 3.72
N LEU A 121 -2.32 2.77 4.18
CA LEU A 121 -2.04 3.31 5.51
C LEU A 121 -2.71 4.67 5.70
N MET A 122 -2.61 5.55 4.71
CA MET A 122 -3.27 6.86 4.75
C MET A 122 -4.80 6.74 4.91
N ARG A 123 -5.45 5.77 4.25
CA ARG A 123 -6.89 5.52 4.41
C ARG A 123 -7.23 5.04 5.82
N VAL A 124 -6.42 4.15 6.40
CA VAL A 124 -6.62 3.66 7.77
C VAL A 124 -6.41 4.76 8.79
N GLY A 125 -5.36 5.57 8.66
CA GLY A 125 -5.15 6.75 9.50
C GLY A 125 -6.35 7.71 9.48
N LYS A 126 -6.93 7.96 8.30
CA LYS A 126 -8.14 8.79 8.18
C LYS A 126 -9.36 8.19 8.89
N LEU A 127 -9.53 6.87 8.85
CA LEU A 127 -10.61 6.19 9.57
C LEU A 127 -10.40 6.21 11.09
N GLN A 128 -9.17 6.01 11.57
CA GLN A 128 -8.82 6.14 12.99
C GLN A 128 -9.08 7.55 13.49
N HIS A 129 -8.64 8.56 12.73
CA HIS A 129 -8.87 9.98 13.07
C HIS A 129 -10.37 10.29 13.14
N TYR A 130 -11.15 9.86 12.16
CA TYR A 130 -12.61 10.03 12.15
C TYR A 130 -13.32 9.35 13.33
N LEU A 131 -12.76 8.25 13.85
CA LEU A 131 -13.26 7.52 15.02
C LEU A 131 -12.67 8.02 16.35
N GLU A 132 -11.98 9.16 16.33
CA GLU A 132 -11.34 9.80 17.50
C GLU A 132 -10.23 8.95 18.15
N HIS A 133 -9.69 7.96 17.44
CA HIS A 133 -8.51 7.20 17.86
C HIS A 133 -7.24 7.97 17.46
N ILE A 134 -6.99 9.12 18.11
CA ILE A 134 -6.01 10.11 17.63
C ILE A 134 -4.56 9.60 17.67
N GLU A 135 -4.17 8.89 18.73
CA GLU A 135 -2.82 8.32 18.85
C GLU A 135 -2.53 7.30 17.73
N ASP A 136 -3.46 6.36 17.53
CA ASP A 136 -3.39 5.34 16.46
C ASP A 136 -3.32 5.98 15.07
N ALA A 137 -4.13 7.04 14.85
CA ALA A 137 -4.15 7.78 13.60
C ALA A 137 -2.80 8.43 13.32
N LEU A 138 -2.22 9.10 14.32
CA LEU A 138 -0.93 9.77 14.21
C LEU A 138 0.18 8.78 13.86
N ASP A 139 0.24 7.63 14.52
CA ASP A 139 1.25 6.60 14.26
C ASP A 139 1.07 5.95 12.88
N THR A 140 -0.17 5.75 12.45
CA THR A 140 -0.47 5.25 11.11
C THR A 140 -0.12 6.28 10.03
N PHE A 141 -0.36 7.58 10.25
CA PHE A 141 0.04 8.64 9.34
C PHE A 141 1.56 8.78 9.22
N LYS A 142 2.32 8.61 10.31
CA LYS A 142 3.79 8.59 10.26
C LYS A 142 4.31 7.47 9.37
N GLN A 143 3.73 6.27 9.48
CA GLN A 143 4.09 5.13 8.63
C GLN A 143 3.75 5.42 7.15
N ALA A 144 2.55 5.94 6.88
CA ALA A 144 2.15 6.34 5.53
C ALA A 144 3.11 7.38 4.94
N TYR A 145 3.50 8.39 5.73
CA TYR A 145 4.38 9.47 5.30
C TYR A 145 5.76 8.96 4.86
N GLN A 146 6.35 8.01 5.58
CA GLN A 146 7.65 7.44 5.19
C GLN A 146 7.62 6.83 3.78
N ILE A 147 6.54 6.11 3.44
CA ILE A 147 6.38 5.47 2.13
C ILE A 147 5.99 6.49 1.07
N ILE A 148 5.00 7.35 1.34
CA ILE A 148 4.47 8.33 0.37
C ILE A 148 5.53 9.38 0.02
N LYS A 149 6.32 9.85 0.99
CA LYS A 149 7.44 10.78 0.73
C LYS A 149 8.44 10.20 -0.26
N LEU A 150 8.81 8.91 -0.12
CA LEU A 150 9.74 8.25 -1.04
C LEU A 150 9.12 8.02 -2.41
N THR A 151 7.88 7.50 -2.44
CA THR A 151 7.23 7.02 -3.67
C THR A 151 6.60 8.12 -4.52
N HIS A 152 6.08 9.18 -3.89
CA HIS A 152 5.40 10.29 -4.55
C HIS A 152 6.24 11.57 -4.53
N GLY A 153 7.00 11.81 -3.46
CA GLY A 153 7.86 12.99 -3.29
C GLY A 153 7.30 14.03 -2.32
N ASP A 154 8.16 14.97 -1.90
CA ASP A 154 7.83 16.01 -0.92
C ASP A 154 6.68 16.93 -1.35
N ASP A 155 6.68 17.33 -2.62
CA ASP A 155 5.70 18.29 -3.16
C ASP A 155 4.37 17.64 -3.58
N HIS A 156 4.23 16.32 -3.42
CA HIS A 156 3.01 15.64 -3.84
C HIS A 156 1.85 15.97 -2.89
N PRO A 157 0.62 16.23 -3.39
CA PRO A 157 -0.52 16.59 -2.55
C PRO A 157 -0.80 15.62 -1.40
N MET A 158 -0.58 14.33 -1.61
CA MET A 158 -0.74 13.31 -0.55
C MET A 158 0.31 13.45 0.56
N THR A 159 1.54 13.83 0.23
CA THR A 159 2.60 14.08 1.21
C THR A 159 2.24 15.29 2.07
N THR A 160 1.76 16.36 1.44
CA THR A 160 1.27 17.56 2.15
C THR A 160 0.06 17.24 3.03
N ASP A 161 -0.92 16.48 2.52
CA ASP A 161 -2.11 16.08 3.29
C ASP A 161 -1.74 15.26 4.54
N LEU A 162 -0.77 14.35 4.42
CA LEU A 162 -0.25 13.60 5.57
C LEU A 162 0.40 14.49 6.61
N LEU A 163 1.19 15.48 6.20
CA LEU A 163 1.79 16.45 7.12
C LEU A 163 0.73 17.27 7.86
N MET A 164 -0.30 17.74 7.16
CA MET A 164 -1.42 18.46 7.77
C MET A 164 -2.16 17.57 8.77
N LYS A 165 -2.51 16.35 8.38
CA LYS A 165 -3.20 15.38 9.27
C LYS A 165 -2.40 15.05 10.52
N MET A 166 -1.08 14.89 10.41
CA MET A 166 -0.22 14.66 11.57
C MET A 166 -0.20 15.85 12.53
N GLU A 167 -0.23 17.07 12.02
CA GLU A 167 -0.26 18.29 12.84
C GLU A 167 -1.62 18.49 13.53
N GLU A 168 -2.71 18.19 12.83
CA GLU A 168 -4.05 18.12 13.40
C GLU A 168 -4.09 17.16 14.60
N CYS A 169 -3.61 15.93 14.42
CA CYS A 169 -3.58 14.95 15.52
C CYS A 169 -2.77 15.45 16.74
N ARG A 170 -1.61 16.07 16.51
CA ARG A 170 -0.78 16.61 17.62
C ARG A 170 -1.53 17.70 18.38
N THR A 171 -2.17 18.61 17.67
CA THR A 171 -2.93 19.71 18.26
C THR A 171 -4.11 19.18 19.09
N GLU A 172 -4.82 18.17 18.58
CA GLU A 172 -5.93 17.51 19.29
C GLU A 172 -5.46 16.80 20.57
N MET A 173 -4.31 16.13 20.53
CA MET A 173 -3.73 15.49 21.72
C MET A 173 -3.32 16.49 22.81
N ASP A 174 -2.74 17.63 22.43
CA ASP A 174 -2.37 18.69 23.38
C ASP A 174 -3.62 19.29 24.04
N GLN A 175 -4.72 19.42 23.29
CA GLN A 175 -6.01 19.88 23.80
C GLN A 175 -6.64 18.87 24.78
N GLN A 176 -6.55 17.57 24.49
CA GLN A 176 -7.02 16.50 25.39
C GLN A 176 -6.19 16.40 26.68
N SER A 177 -4.91 16.77 26.63
CA SER A 177 -4.00 16.75 27.79
C SER A 177 -4.14 17.98 28.70
N SER A 178 -4.86 19.01 28.25
CA SER A 178 -5.03 20.29 28.95
C SER A 178 -6.39 20.43 29.66
N GLY A 179 -7.25 19.41 29.61
CA GLY A 179 -8.58 19.35 30.25
C GLY A 179 -8.64 18.35 31.39
#